data_AF-A0A401T4V5-F1
#
_entry.id   AF-A0A401T4V5-F1
#
_cell.length_a   1.000
_cell.length_b   1.000
_cell.length_c   1.000
_cell.angle_alpha   90.00
_cell.angle_beta   90.00
_cell.angle_gamma   90.00
#
_symmetry.space_group_name_H-M   'P 1'
#
loop_
_entity.id
_entity.type
_entity.pdbx_description
1 polymer ?
#
loop_
_entity_poly.entity_id
_entity_poly.type
_entity_poly.pdbx_seq_one_letter_code
_entity_poly.pdbx_strand_id
1 'polypeptide(L)'
;MCRTMKQDDKYVIEDKGALSYAELGTSIKKSGGHYIYLLETLGPLPAFVRLWCEIIVIRPAITAVVGLSFGRYIIEPFFAPCQAPVLAVKLLTAAGVSLVVYINSCSVNWTARIQVILTIFKLLAIGLIIVPGMMALSEGRTENFQNAFDSNTITLDRIPLAFYSGMFAYSGWFYMNFVTEEIINPERNIPLATISSLIIVTILYLLVNVAYYTVLTADEVLASGAVAVTFGERTLESFTPVIQVLVSLSCLGAITGGLFAVSRVFFVASRENQWPTLFSMIHIRHHTPLPAVLLMVSTDHSYFPAELATV
;
A
#
# COMPACT_ATOMS: atom_id res chain seq x y z
N MET A 1 15.47 -10.10 32.96
CA MET A 1 16.70 -10.36 32.20
C MET A 1 16.66 -9.49 30.94
N CYS A 2 17.02 -8.21 31.09
CA CYS A 2 17.05 -7.24 29.99
C CYS A 2 18.29 -7.50 29.13
N ARG A 3 18.09 -7.86 27.85
CA ARG A 3 19.14 -7.75 26.84
C ARG A 3 18.91 -6.47 26.05
N THR A 4 19.76 -5.50 26.31
CA THR A 4 19.97 -4.30 25.51
C THR A 4 20.56 -4.69 24.14
N MET A 5 19.76 -4.58 23.09
CA MET A 5 20.27 -4.52 21.71
C MET A 5 20.64 -3.07 21.41
N LYS A 6 21.94 -2.81 21.26
CA LYS A 6 22.45 -1.64 20.53
C LYS A 6 22.13 -1.88 19.05
N GLN A 7 21.25 -1.06 18.47
CA GLN A 7 20.87 -1.10 17.06
C GLN A 7 21.37 0.20 16.42
N ASP A 8 22.20 0.07 15.38
CA ASP A 8 22.78 1.20 14.64
C ASP A 8 21.72 2.11 13.99
N ASP A 9 21.99 3.41 14.04
CA ASP A 9 20.99 4.47 14.21
C ASP A 9 20.40 5.09 12.91
N LYS A 10 20.21 4.34 11.81
CA LYS A 10 19.71 4.94 10.55
C LYS A 10 18.52 4.29 9.83
N TYR A 11 17.94 3.20 10.36
CA TYR A 11 16.71 2.57 9.82
C TYR A 11 15.54 2.57 10.84
N VAL A 12 15.56 3.54 11.75
CA VAL A 12 15.15 3.34 13.15
C VAL A 12 13.66 3.55 13.47
N ILE A 13 12.92 4.34 12.69
CA ILE A 13 11.59 4.80 13.14
C ILE A 13 10.52 3.75 12.90
N GLU A 14 10.47 3.17 11.70
CA GLU A 14 9.45 2.17 11.37
C GLU A 14 9.75 0.81 11.97
N ASP A 15 11.02 0.38 12.02
CA ASP A 15 11.41 -0.85 12.72
C ASP A 15 11.07 -0.77 14.21
N LYS A 16 11.28 0.38 14.87
CA LYS A 16 10.85 0.57 16.27
C LYS A 16 9.33 0.57 16.40
N GLY A 17 8.60 1.25 15.50
CA GLY A 17 7.15 1.24 15.47
C GLY A 17 6.58 -0.18 15.29
N ALA A 18 7.13 -0.92 14.33
CA ALA A 18 6.75 -2.29 14.01
C ALA A 18 7.07 -3.27 15.15
N LEU A 19 8.20 -3.11 15.83
CA LEU A 19 8.53 -3.91 17.02
C LEU A 19 7.57 -3.66 18.18
N SER A 20 7.28 -2.39 18.50
CA SER A 20 6.28 -2.05 19.52
C SER A 20 4.90 -2.59 19.15
N TYR A 21 4.55 -2.57 17.87
CA TYR A 21 3.28 -3.10 17.41
C TYR A 21 3.23 -4.62 17.38
N ALA A 22 4.35 -5.28 17.08
CA ALA A 22 4.47 -6.74 17.18
C ALA A 22 4.38 -7.18 18.65
N GLU A 23 4.96 -6.44 19.59
CA GLU A 23 4.79 -6.68 21.02
C GLU A 23 3.32 -6.55 21.43
N LEU A 24 2.61 -5.53 20.95
CA LEU A 24 1.16 -5.39 21.16
C LEU A 24 0.37 -6.54 20.54
N GLY A 25 0.71 -6.98 19.33
CA GLY A 25 0.06 -8.10 18.64
C GLY A 25 0.32 -9.47 19.25
N THR A 26 1.43 -9.63 19.96
CA THR A 26 1.72 -10.85 20.72
C THR A 26 1.11 -10.83 22.13
N SER A 27 0.96 -9.64 22.72
CA SER A 27 0.34 -9.45 24.04
C SER A 27 -1.19 -9.48 24.00
N ILE A 28 -1.80 -8.80 23.02
CA ILE A 28 -3.25 -8.71 22.83
C ILE A 28 -3.64 -9.62 21.66
N LYS A 29 -4.04 -10.86 21.98
CA LYS A 29 -4.36 -11.92 21.01
C LYS A 29 -5.77 -11.83 20.42
N LYS A 30 -6.32 -10.63 20.32
CA LYS A 30 -7.62 -10.37 19.70
C LYS A 30 -7.41 -9.78 18.31
N SER A 31 -8.25 -10.17 17.35
CA SER A 31 -8.26 -9.53 16.02
C SER A 31 -8.70 -8.07 16.12
N GLY A 32 -8.33 -7.24 15.14
CA GLY A 32 -8.76 -5.84 15.03
C GLY A 32 -7.63 -4.79 15.05
N GLY A 33 -6.37 -5.19 15.26
CA GLY A 33 -5.21 -4.29 15.14
C GLY A 33 -5.29 -3.06 16.06
N HIS A 34 -5.03 -1.86 15.54
CA HIS A 34 -5.07 -0.62 16.35
C HIS A 34 -6.39 -0.42 17.09
N TYR A 35 -7.52 -0.83 16.52
CA TYR A 35 -8.83 -0.65 17.15
C TYR A 35 -8.88 -1.36 18.50
N ILE A 36 -8.48 -2.64 18.51
CA ILE A 36 -8.53 -3.44 19.75
C ILE A 36 -7.45 -3.00 20.74
N TYR A 37 -6.29 -2.56 20.25
CA TYR A 37 -5.24 -2.04 21.14
C TYR A 37 -5.69 -0.79 21.88
N LEU A 38 -6.38 0.13 21.20
CA LEU A 38 -6.95 1.32 21.85
C LEU A 38 -8.11 0.97 22.78
N LEU A 39 -8.94 -0.01 22.40
CA LEU A 39 -10.06 -0.44 23.23
C LEU A 39 -9.58 -0.99 24.58
N GLU A 40 -8.55 -1.84 24.56
CA GLU A 40 -8.00 -2.48 25.77
C GLU A 40 -7.16 -1.52 26.62
N THR A 41 -6.49 -0.53 26.01
CA THR A 41 -5.56 0.37 26.74
C THR A 41 -6.16 1.71 27.15
N LEU A 42 -6.98 2.32 26.28
CA LEU A 42 -7.53 3.67 26.47
C LEU A 42 -9.06 3.69 26.58
N GLY A 43 -9.71 2.55 26.39
CA GLY A 43 -11.16 2.39 26.55
C GLY A 43 -11.97 2.68 25.27
N PRO A 44 -13.31 2.72 25.39
CA PRO A 44 -14.22 2.66 24.25
C PRO A 44 -14.25 3.92 23.40
N LEU A 45 -14.16 5.12 23.98
CA LEU A 45 -14.28 6.37 23.24
C LEU A 45 -13.11 6.59 22.26
N PRO A 46 -11.82 6.45 22.66
CA PRO A 46 -10.70 6.56 21.72
C PRO A 46 -10.72 5.49 20.63
N ALA A 47 -11.14 4.26 20.96
CA ALA A 47 -11.30 3.19 19.98
C ALA A 47 -12.38 3.51 18.93
N PHE A 48 -13.51 4.07 19.36
CA PHE A 48 -14.59 4.51 18.50
C PHE A 48 -14.13 5.63 17.55
N VAL A 49 -13.48 6.67 18.08
CA VAL A 49 -12.95 7.76 17.24
C VAL A 49 -11.94 7.23 16.22
N ARG A 50 -11.05 6.32 16.62
CA ARG A 50 -10.09 5.69 15.70
C ARG A 50 -10.79 4.91 14.59
N LEU A 51 -11.85 4.16 14.93
CA LEU A 51 -12.66 3.42 13.97
C LEU A 51 -13.30 4.37 12.95
N TRP A 52 -13.91 5.47 13.40
CA TRP A 52 -14.52 6.45 12.50
C TRP A 52 -13.49 7.13 11.58
N CYS A 53 -12.32 7.49 12.09
CA CYS A 53 -11.23 8.03 11.25
C CYS A 53 -10.76 7.02 10.20
N GLU A 54 -10.73 5.73 10.56
CA GLU A 54 -10.38 4.66 9.61
C GLU A 54 -11.36 4.63 8.44
N ILE A 55 -12.66 4.69 8.74
CA ILE A 55 -13.75 4.47 7.78
C ILE A 55 -13.97 5.68 6.89
N ILE A 56 -13.97 6.89 7.47
CA ILE A 56 -14.30 8.12 6.74
C ILE A 56 -13.07 8.65 5.99
N VAL A 57 -11.89 8.58 6.59
CA VAL A 57 -10.73 9.32 6.08
C VAL A 57 -9.67 8.38 5.52
N ILE A 58 -9.15 7.48 6.35
CA ILE A 58 -7.91 6.76 6.02
C ILE A 58 -8.13 5.77 4.88
N ARG A 59 -9.20 4.95 4.96
CA ARG A 59 -9.43 3.90 3.96
C ARG A 59 -9.86 4.41 2.61
N PRO A 60 -10.85 5.32 2.50
CA PRO A 60 -11.24 5.85 1.21
C PRO A 60 -10.10 6.59 0.52
N ALA A 61 -9.30 7.37 1.27
CA ALA A 61 -8.15 8.08 0.72
C ALA A 61 -7.10 7.12 0.12
N ILE A 62 -6.73 6.05 0.84
CA ILE A 62 -5.76 5.07 0.33
C ILE A 62 -6.31 4.36 -0.91
N THR A 63 -7.58 3.91 -0.88
CA THR A 63 -8.19 3.26 -2.04
C THR A 63 -8.29 4.20 -3.24
N ALA A 64 -8.60 5.48 -3.03
CA ALA A 64 -8.67 6.47 -4.10
C ALA A 64 -7.30 6.69 -4.76
N VAL A 65 -6.25 6.96 -3.98
CA VAL A 65 -4.89 7.19 -4.51
C VAL A 65 -4.37 5.99 -5.30
N VAL A 66 -4.51 4.78 -4.73
CA VAL A 66 -4.04 3.54 -5.37
C VAL A 66 -4.93 3.17 -6.57
N GLY A 67 -6.24 3.41 -6.47
CA GLY A 67 -7.21 3.15 -7.54
C GLY A 67 -7.03 4.08 -8.73
N LEU A 68 -6.78 5.37 -8.50
CA LEU A 68 -6.45 6.33 -9.56
C LEU A 68 -5.13 5.98 -10.24
N SER A 69 -4.14 5.54 -9.47
CA SER A 69 -2.89 5.00 -10.02
C SER A 69 -3.19 3.83 -10.97
N PHE A 70 -3.98 2.84 -10.54
CA PHE A 70 -4.42 1.74 -11.41
C PHE A 70 -5.03 2.22 -12.72
N GLY A 71 -6.02 3.12 -12.66
CA GLY A 71 -6.71 3.63 -13.84
C GLY A 71 -5.76 4.35 -14.78
N ARG A 72 -4.87 5.18 -14.24
CA ARG A 72 -3.89 5.98 -14.97
C ARG A 72 -2.88 5.11 -15.71
N TYR A 73 -2.27 4.14 -15.03
CA TYR A 73 -1.27 3.23 -15.62
C TYR A 73 -1.84 2.36 -16.76
N ILE A 74 -3.14 2.02 -16.73
CA ILE A 74 -3.76 1.26 -17.82
C ILE A 74 -4.10 2.16 -19.01
N ILE A 75 -4.59 3.38 -18.77
CA ILE A 75 -5.21 4.17 -19.83
C ILE A 75 -4.28 5.16 -20.51
N GLU A 76 -3.28 5.72 -19.80
CA GLU A 76 -2.30 6.65 -20.38
C GLU A 76 -1.65 6.18 -21.70
N PRO A 77 -1.31 4.89 -21.88
CA PRO A 77 -0.67 4.41 -23.11
C PRO A 77 -1.56 4.54 -24.35
N PHE A 78 -2.88 4.43 -24.18
CA PHE A 78 -3.84 4.53 -25.27
C PHE A 78 -4.07 5.97 -25.72
N PHE A 79 -3.68 6.94 -24.91
CA PHE A 79 -3.84 8.37 -25.19
C PHE A 79 -2.51 9.07 -25.49
N ALA A 80 -1.37 8.38 -25.34
CA ALA A 80 -0.04 8.92 -25.63
C ALA A 80 0.06 9.45 -27.08
N PRO A 81 0.62 10.66 -27.30
CA PRO A 81 1.36 11.51 -26.35
C PRO A 81 0.47 12.46 -25.52
N CYS A 82 -0.85 12.43 -25.69
CA CYS A 82 -1.78 13.28 -24.95
C CYS A 82 -2.09 12.69 -23.56
N GLN A 83 -2.52 13.57 -22.64
CA GLN A 83 -3.03 13.11 -21.34
C GLN A 83 -4.39 12.44 -21.51
N ALA A 84 -4.58 11.31 -20.82
CA ALA A 84 -5.86 10.62 -20.82
C ALA A 84 -6.96 11.48 -20.18
N PRO A 85 -8.19 11.48 -20.71
CA PRO A 85 -9.30 12.21 -20.10
C PRO A 85 -9.54 11.76 -18.65
N VAL A 86 -9.65 12.72 -17.73
CA VAL A 86 -9.86 12.46 -16.29
C VAL A 86 -11.06 11.56 -16.05
N LEU A 87 -12.15 11.77 -16.79
CA LEU A 87 -13.35 10.94 -16.69
C LEU A 87 -13.07 9.46 -17.02
N ALA A 88 -12.24 9.20 -18.03
CA ALA A 88 -11.92 7.84 -18.45
C ALA A 88 -11.06 7.11 -17.41
N VAL A 89 -10.07 7.81 -16.82
CA VAL A 89 -9.30 7.30 -15.67
C VAL A 89 -10.24 6.93 -14.52
N LYS A 90 -11.14 7.84 -14.13
CA LYS A 90 -12.07 7.63 -13.02
C LYS A 90 -13.04 6.45 -13.25
N LEU A 91 -13.60 6.33 -14.46
CA LEU A 91 -14.49 5.21 -14.80
C LEU A 91 -13.76 3.86 -14.74
N LEU A 92 -12.53 3.82 -15.24
CA LEU A 92 -11.71 2.61 -15.19
C LEU A 92 -11.31 2.26 -13.74
N THR A 93 -10.93 3.25 -12.95
CA THR A 93 -10.69 3.09 -11.51
C THR A 93 -11.91 2.53 -10.79
N ALA A 94 -13.10 3.11 -11.00
CA ALA A 94 -14.34 2.65 -10.38
C ALA A 94 -14.67 1.20 -10.79
N ALA A 95 -14.47 0.84 -12.07
CA ALA A 95 -14.63 -0.52 -12.55
C ALA A 95 -13.65 -1.50 -11.90
N GLY A 96 -12.37 -1.10 -11.76
CA GLY A 96 -11.34 -1.91 -11.10
C GLY A 96 -11.61 -2.15 -9.61
N VAL A 97 -11.97 -1.10 -8.87
CA VAL A 97 -12.35 -1.20 -7.45
C VAL A 97 -13.59 -2.07 -7.28
N SER A 98 -14.62 -1.87 -8.11
CA SER A 98 -15.84 -2.68 -8.10
C SER A 98 -15.56 -4.15 -8.36
N LEU A 99 -14.65 -4.46 -9.30
CA LEU A 99 -14.22 -5.82 -9.57
C LEU A 99 -13.53 -6.47 -8.37
N VAL A 100 -12.62 -5.75 -7.71
CA VAL A 100 -11.93 -6.25 -6.51
C VAL A 100 -12.92 -6.53 -5.40
N VAL A 101 -13.86 -5.62 -5.17
CA VAL A 101 -14.93 -5.79 -4.16
C VAL A 101 -15.78 -7.01 -4.49
N TYR A 102 -16.17 -7.19 -5.76
CA TYR A 102 -16.93 -8.35 -6.19
C TYR A 102 -16.17 -9.66 -5.91
N ILE A 103 -14.88 -9.73 -6.24
CA ILE A 103 -14.03 -10.90 -5.99
C ILE A 103 -13.94 -11.20 -4.49
N ASN A 104 -13.70 -10.17 -3.66
CA ASN A 104 -13.64 -10.28 -2.20
C ASN A 104 -14.96 -10.76 -1.61
N SER A 105 -16.09 -10.36 -2.21
CA SER A 105 -17.44 -10.75 -1.79
C SER A 105 -17.77 -12.21 -2.13
N CYS A 106 -17.23 -12.74 -3.22
CA CYS A 106 -17.54 -14.10 -3.69
C CYS A 106 -16.81 -15.19 -2.90
N SER A 107 -15.51 -15.01 -2.61
CA SER A 107 -14.76 -16.02 -1.86
C SER A 107 -13.42 -15.51 -1.33
N VAL A 108 -13.21 -15.75 -0.03
CA VAL A 108 -11.96 -15.45 0.68
C VAL A 108 -10.79 -16.28 0.12
N ASN A 109 -11.02 -17.55 -0.20
CA ASN A 109 -9.97 -18.45 -0.73
C ASN A 109 -9.48 -18.02 -2.12
N TRP A 110 -10.40 -17.61 -2.99
CA TRP A 110 -10.03 -17.08 -4.30
C TRP A 110 -9.27 -15.77 -4.18
N THR A 111 -9.72 -14.87 -3.29
CA THR A 111 -9.04 -13.61 -2.99
C THR A 111 -7.60 -13.86 -2.54
N ALA A 112 -7.37 -14.79 -1.61
CA ALA A 112 -6.03 -15.13 -1.14
C ALA A 112 -5.13 -15.67 -2.27
N ARG A 113 -5.66 -16.55 -3.15
CA ARG A 113 -4.91 -17.07 -4.30
C ARG A 113 -4.56 -15.97 -5.31
N ILE A 114 -5.51 -15.10 -5.62
CA ILE A 114 -5.31 -13.94 -6.50
C ILE A 114 -4.25 -13.02 -5.91
N GLN A 115 -4.29 -12.76 -4.60
CA GLN A 115 -3.30 -11.91 -3.92
C GLN A 115 -1.87 -12.46 -4.07
N VAL A 116 -1.68 -13.78 -3.98
CA VAL A 116 -0.35 -14.41 -4.21
C VAL A 116 0.12 -14.17 -5.65
N ILE A 117 -0.76 -14.38 -6.63
CA ILE A 117 -0.43 -14.15 -8.05
C ILE A 117 -0.08 -12.67 -8.30
N LEU A 118 -0.87 -11.73 -7.77
CA LEU A 118 -0.61 -10.29 -7.90
C LEU A 118 0.70 -9.88 -7.20
N THR A 119 1.08 -10.56 -6.12
CA THR A 119 2.36 -10.34 -5.44
C THR A 119 3.53 -10.79 -6.32
N ILE A 120 3.41 -11.92 -7.03
CA ILE A 120 4.42 -12.36 -8.00
C ILE A 120 4.58 -11.31 -9.11
N PHE A 121 3.48 -10.79 -9.66
CA PHE A 121 3.54 -9.74 -10.68
C PHE A 121 4.18 -8.45 -10.17
N LYS A 122 3.92 -8.06 -8.91
CA LYS A 122 4.60 -6.92 -8.27
C LYS A 122 6.12 -7.13 -8.20
N LEU A 123 6.57 -8.32 -7.78
CA LEU A 123 8.00 -8.62 -7.71
C LEU A 123 8.65 -8.67 -9.10
N LEU A 124 7.94 -9.17 -10.12
CA LEU A 124 8.40 -9.13 -11.50
C LEU A 124 8.55 -7.70 -12.02
N ALA A 125 7.59 -6.81 -11.72
CA ALA A 125 7.68 -5.40 -12.09
C ALA A 125 8.92 -4.73 -11.49
N ILE A 126 9.16 -4.96 -10.20
CA ILE A 126 10.34 -4.45 -9.48
C ILE A 126 11.62 -5.03 -10.09
N GLY A 127 11.65 -6.32 -10.42
CA GLY A 127 12.79 -6.96 -11.08
C GLY A 127 13.11 -6.36 -12.45
N LEU A 128 12.08 -6.05 -13.25
CA LEU A 128 12.22 -5.39 -14.56
C LEU A 128 12.76 -3.95 -14.46
N ILE A 129 12.69 -3.31 -13.30
CA ILE A 129 13.28 -1.98 -13.07
C ILE A 129 14.70 -2.13 -12.54
N ILE A 130 14.90 -2.96 -11.51
CA ILE A 130 16.20 -3.13 -10.84
C ILE A 130 17.25 -3.70 -11.81
N VAL A 131 16.93 -4.75 -12.56
CA VAL A 131 17.93 -5.44 -13.40
C VAL A 131 18.53 -4.50 -14.46
N PRO A 132 17.74 -3.83 -15.32
CA PRO A 132 18.29 -2.88 -16.30
C PRO A 132 18.98 -1.69 -15.65
N GLY A 133 18.45 -1.17 -14.54
CA GLY A 133 19.07 -0.04 -13.83
C GLY A 133 20.46 -0.38 -13.27
N MET A 134 20.63 -1.60 -12.73
CA MET A 134 21.92 -2.10 -12.26
C MET A 134 22.89 -2.43 -13.40
N MET A 135 22.39 -2.94 -14.53
CA MET A 135 23.21 -3.11 -15.74
C MET A 135 23.73 -1.76 -16.25
N ALA A 136 22.87 -0.76 -16.36
CA ALA A 136 23.25 0.60 -16.74
C ALA A 136 24.27 1.23 -15.76
N LEU A 137 24.12 0.96 -14.46
CA LEU A 137 25.11 1.39 -13.46
C LEU A 137 26.47 0.70 -13.68
N SER A 138 26.47 -0.60 -14.00
CA SER A 138 27.70 -1.36 -14.28
C SER A 138 28.41 -0.91 -15.58
N GLU A 139 27.67 -0.35 -16.53
CA GLU A 139 28.22 0.31 -17.73
C GLU A 139 28.88 1.67 -17.42
N GLY A 140 28.80 2.15 -16.18
CA GLY A 140 29.44 3.40 -15.73
C GLY A 140 28.53 4.63 -15.77
N ARG A 141 27.23 4.49 -16.04
CA ARG A 141 26.27 5.61 -16.05
C ARG A 141 26.02 6.13 -14.65
N THR A 142 26.89 7.04 -14.21
CA THR A 142 26.91 7.59 -12.84
C THR A 142 26.78 9.11 -12.79
N GLU A 143 26.51 9.74 -13.92
CA GLU A 143 26.47 11.21 -14.09
C GLU A 143 25.49 11.87 -13.11
N ASN A 144 24.31 11.28 -12.94
CA ASN A 144 23.27 11.78 -12.04
C ASN A 144 23.64 11.71 -10.54
N PHE A 145 24.68 10.96 -10.16
CA PHE A 145 25.11 10.83 -8.77
C PHE A 145 26.22 11.81 -8.36
N GLN A 146 26.87 12.50 -9.32
CA GLN A 146 28.07 13.28 -9.04
C GLN A 146 27.83 14.48 -8.11
N ASN A 147 26.61 15.05 -8.10
CA ASN A 147 26.21 16.16 -7.24
C ASN A 147 24.99 15.83 -6.35
N ALA A 148 24.84 14.57 -5.95
CA ALA A 148 23.63 14.09 -5.26
C ALA A 148 23.36 14.72 -3.87
N PHE A 149 24.36 15.36 -3.26
CA PHE A 149 24.26 15.95 -1.91
C PHE A 149 24.33 17.48 -1.89
N ASP A 150 23.95 18.15 -3.00
CA ASP A 150 23.92 19.61 -3.02
C ASP A 150 22.92 20.15 -1.99
N SER A 151 23.47 20.75 -0.92
CA SER A 151 22.74 21.19 0.26
C SER A 151 21.90 22.44 0.02
N ASN A 152 22.10 23.11 -1.12
CA ASN A 152 21.36 24.34 -1.48
C ASN A 152 19.86 24.09 -1.73
N THR A 153 19.46 22.84 -1.99
CA THR A 153 18.07 22.45 -2.24
C THR A 153 17.34 21.96 -0.98
N ILE A 154 18.07 21.70 0.12
CA ILE A 154 17.54 21.14 1.35
C ILE A 154 17.00 22.27 2.21
N THR A 155 15.70 22.50 2.13
CA THR A 155 14.98 23.44 2.99
C THR A 155 14.23 22.69 4.09
N LEU A 156 14.24 23.24 5.31
CA LEU A 156 13.73 22.57 6.52
C LEU A 156 12.23 22.26 6.45
N ASP A 157 11.49 23.00 5.62
CA ASP A 157 10.06 22.84 5.33
C ASP A 157 9.74 21.65 4.40
N ARG A 158 10.69 21.24 3.54
CA ARG A 158 10.50 20.14 2.58
C ARG A 158 10.78 18.77 3.19
N ILE A 159 11.62 18.71 4.22
CA ILE A 159 12.01 17.46 4.88
C ILE A 159 10.77 16.72 5.44
N PRO A 160 9.84 17.36 6.20
CA PRO A 160 8.65 16.67 6.70
C PRO A 160 7.75 16.10 5.59
N LEU A 161 7.59 16.81 4.48
CA LEU A 161 6.79 16.37 3.34
C LEU A 161 7.43 15.15 2.65
N ALA A 162 8.76 15.14 2.51
CA ALA A 162 9.49 13.98 1.99
C ALA A 162 9.34 12.75 2.90
N PHE A 163 9.41 12.94 4.23
CA PHE A 163 9.14 11.88 5.19
C PHE A 163 7.71 11.36 5.09
N TYR A 164 6.71 12.25 4.94
CA TYR A 164 5.31 11.84 4.79
C TYR A 164 5.11 10.94 3.57
N SER A 165 5.65 11.33 2.42
CA SER A 165 5.60 10.52 1.18
C SER A 165 6.37 9.21 1.33
N GLY A 166 7.51 9.22 2.00
CA GLY A 166 8.29 8.02 2.31
C GLY A 166 7.50 7.04 3.18
N MET A 167 6.96 7.51 4.31
CA MET A 167 6.15 6.68 5.23
C MET A 167 4.89 6.12 4.55
N PHE A 168 4.29 6.85 3.61
CA PHE A 168 3.19 6.32 2.82
C PHE A 168 3.62 5.08 2.01
N ALA A 169 4.82 5.10 1.39
CA ALA A 169 5.32 3.98 0.60
C ALA A 169 5.60 2.71 1.43
N TYR A 170 5.97 2.87 2.70
CA TYR A 170 6.19 1.76 3.63
C TYR A 170 4.95 1.35 4.43
N SER A 171 3.83 2.05 4.26
CA SER A 171 2.58 1.76 4.97
C SER A 171 2.08 0.34 4.69
N GLY A 172 1.61 -0.32 5.75
CA GLY A 172 0.95 -1.63 5.68
C GLY A 172 1.61 -2.75 6.47
N TRP A 173 2.77 -2.52 7.08
CA TRP A 173 3.40 -3.47 7.99
C TRP A 173 2.48 -3.88 9.16
N PHE A 174 1.54 -3.01 9.56
CA PHE A 174 0.58 -3.27 10.63
C PHE A 174 -0.57 -4.20 10.21
N TYR A 175 -0.72 -4.57 8.94
CA TYR A 175 -1.83 -5.39 8.45
C TYR A 175 -1.91 -6.80 9.05
N MET A 176 -0.77 -7.37 9.44
CA MET A 176 -0.73 -8.71 10.02
C MET A 176 -1.47 -8.78 11.37
N ASN A 177 -1.53 -7.65 12.07
CA ASN A 177 -2.13 -7.53 13.40
C ASN A 177 -3.67 -7.47 13.39
N PHE A 178 -4.30 -7.29 12.22
CA PHE A 178 -5.77 -7.36 12.12
C PHE A 178 -6.28 -8.80 12.01
N VAL A 179 -5.42 -9.71 11.60
CA VAL A 179 -5.74 -11.13 11.34
C VAL A 179 -4.97 -12.05 12.27
N THR A 180 -4.60 -11.55 13.45
CA THR A 180 -3.84 -12.28 14.47
C THR A 180 -4.48 -13.63 14.84
N GLU A 181 -5.81 -13.70 14.90
CA GLU A 181 -6.54 -14.95 15.21
C GLU A 181 -6.48 -16.00 14.08
N GLU A 182 -6.17 -15.58 12.84
CA GLU A 182 -6.07 -16.45 11.66
C GLU A 182 -4.62 -16.94 11.42
N ILE A 183 -3.63 -16.38 12.13
CA ILE A 183 -2.21 -16.69 11.95
C ILE A 183 -1.80 -17.88 12.83
N ILE A 184 -1.17 -18.88 12.23
CA ILE A 184 -0.55 -20.00 12.96
C ILE A 184 0.64 -19.46 13.77
N ASN A 185 0.71 -19.72 15.07
CA ASN A 185 1.78 -19.28 15.98
C ASN A 185 2.08 -17.76 15.90
N PRO A 186 1.11 -16.89 16.26
CA PRO A 186 1.23 -15.44 16.09
C PRO A 186 2.41 -14.85 16.86
N GLU A 187 2.73 -15.39 18.04
CA GLU A 187 3.84 -14.94 18.91
C GLU A 187 5.20 -14.94 18.21
N ARG A 188 5.42 -15.87 17.28
CA ARG A 188 6.68 -15.99 16.54
C ARG A 188 6.54 -15.45 15.13
N ASN A 189 5.42 -15.73 14.46
CA ASN A 189 5.28 -15.45 13.04
C ASN A 189 4.99 -13.98 12.74
N ILE A 190 4.23 -13.28 13.59
CA ILE A 190 3.98 -11.84 13.41
C ILE A 190 5.27 -11.02 13.49
N PRO A 191 6.10 -11.10 14.56
CA PRO A 191 7.32 -10.31 14.63
C PRO A 191 8.32 -10.67 13.52
N LEU A 192 8.51 -11.96 13.24
CA LEU A 192 9.46 -12.38 12.19
C LEU A 192 9.03 -11.90 10.80
N ALA A 193 7.75 -12.05 10.46
CA ALA A 193 7.25 -11.60 9.17
C ALA A 193 7.29 -10.07 9.04
N THR A 194 6.96 -9.35 10.10
CA THR A 194 7.00 -7.87 10.09
C THR A 194 8.42 -7.37 9.85
N ILE A 195 9.40 -7.82 10.66
CA ILE A 195 10.80 -7.38 10.54
C ILE A 195 11.40 -7.79 9.19
N SER A 196 11.20 -9.05 8.77
CA SER A 196 11.73 -9.50 7.47
C SER A 196 11.12 -8.73 6.30
N SER A 197 9.81 -8.42 6.36
CA SER A 197 9.16 -7.64 5.32
C SER A 197 9.73 -6.22 5.22
N LEU A 198 9.95 -5.53 6.35
CA LEU A 198 10.50 -4.17 6.37
C LEU A 198 11.92 -4.12 5.79
N ILE A 199 12.78 -5.05 6.18
CA ILE A 199 14.15 -5.14 5.66
C ILE A 199 14.15 -5.38 4.14
N ILE A 200 13.37 -6.37 3.68
CA ILE A 200 13.30 -6.71 2.25
C ILE A 200 12.76 -5.53 1.44
N VAL A 201 11.67 -4.90 1.89
CA VAL A 201 11.06 -3.75 1.21
C VAL A 201 12.02 -2.57 1.17
N THR A 202 12.74 -2.29 2.26
CA THR A 202 13.73 -1.21 2.30
C THR A 202 14.83 -1.42 1.26
N ILE A 203 15.37 -2.64 1.17
CA ILE A 203 16.40 -2.97 0.16
C ILE A 203 15.84 -2.79 -1.25
N LEU A 204 14.64 -3.32 -1.53
CA LEU A 204 14.03 -3.21 -2.85
C LEU A 204 13.74 -1.75 -3.23
N TYR A 205 13.23 -0.94 -2.30
CA TYR A 205 12.93 0.46 -2.55
C TYR A 205 14.20 1.27 -2.81
N LEU A 206 15.27 1.01 -2.06
CA LEU A 206 16.57 1.63 -2.32
C LEU A 206 17.10 1.24 -3.71
N LEU A 207 17.06 -0.03 -4.06
CA LEU A 207 17.50 -0.51 -5.38
C LEU A 207 16.69 0.08 -6.53
N VAL A 208 15.37 0.21 -6.38
CA VAL A 208 14.51 0.85 -7.39
C VAL A 208 14.86 2.32 -7.55
N ASN A 209 15.08 3.06 -6.46
CA ASN A 209 15.47 4.46 -6.56
C ASN A 209 16.84 4.63 -7.20
N VAL A 210 17.82 3.80 -6.83
CA VAL A 210 19.13 3.77 -7.49
C VAL A 210 18.96 3.49 -8.98
N ALA A 211 18.16 2.49 -9.36
CA ALA A 211 17.86 2.16 -10.75
C ALA A 211 17.19 3.32 -11.51
N TYR A 212 16.26 4.06 -10.90
CA TYR A 212 15.66 5.22 -11.57
C TYR A 212 16.69 6.31 -11.82
N TYR A 213 17.49 6.67 -10.82
CA TYR A 213 18.46 7.75 -10.97
C TYR A 213 19.69 7.37 -11.82
N THR A 214 19.94 6.09 -12.13
CA THR A 214 20.98 5.73 -13.11
C THR A 214 20.59 6.09 -14.55
N VAL A 215 19.28 6.19 -14.83
CA VAL A 215 18.76 6.39 -16.19
C VAL A 215 18.07 7.74 -16.35
N LEU A 216 17.34 8.18 -15.32
CA LEU A 216 16.54 9.40 -15.33
C LEU A 216 17.19 10.48 -14.47
N THR A 217 17.08 11.72 -14.92
CA THR A 217 17.45 12.90 -14.13
C THR A 217 16.37 13.23 -13.08
N ALA A 218 16.73 14.00 -12.04
CA ALA A 218 15.76 14.42 -11.02
C ALA A 218 14.59 15.21 -11.60
N ASP A 219 14.84 16.07 -12.59
CA ASP A 219 13.79 16.86 -13.26
C ASP A 219 12.83 15.97 -14.05
N GLU A 220 13.32 14.92 -14.73
CA GLU A 220 12.48 13.96 -15.44
C GLU A 220 11.60 13.15 -14.49
N VAL A 221 12.14 12.74 -13.32
CA VAL A 221 11.37 12.03 -12.29
C VAL A 221 10.27 12.93 -11.73
N LEU A 222 10.55 14.23 -11.50
CA LEU A 222 9.57 15.20 -11.00
C LEU A 222 8.50 15.57 -12.04
N ALA A 223 8.87 15.62 -13.33
CA ALA A 223 7.96 15.92 -14.42
C ALA A 223 7.06 14.73 -14.81
N SER A 224 7.49 13.50 -14.50
CA SER A 224 6.77 12.29 -14.89
C SER A 224 5.59 11.98 -13.97
N GLY A 225 4.39 11.84 -14.55
CA GLY A 225 3.22 11.32 -13.85
C GLY A 225 3.29 9.81 -13.56
N ALA A 226 4.21 9.10 -14.22
CA ALA A 226 4.35 7.65 -14.13
C ALA A 226 5.82 7.25 -14.33
N VAL A 227 6.64 7.43 -13.29
CA VAL A 227 8.11 7.26 -13.33
C VAL A 227 8.54 5.88 -13.88
N ALA A 228 7.82 4.81 -13.52
CA ALA A 228 8.12 3.46 -14.01
C ALA A 228 7.95 3.32 -15.54
N VAL A 229 7.01 4.06 -16.13
CA VAL A 229 6.79 4.09 -17.58
C VAL A 229 7.92 4.83 -18.27
N THR A 230 8.24 6.04 -17.79
CA THR A 230 9.33 6.85 -18.34
C THR A 230 10.68 6.12 -18.27
N PHE A 231 10.90 5.35 -17.20
CA PHE A 231 12.06 4.46 -17.10
C PHE A 231 12.04 3.35 -18.15
N GLY A 232 10.88 2.70 -18.37
CA GLY A 232 10.69 1.69 -19.40
C GLY A 232 10.96 2.21 -20.80
N GLU A 233 10.45 3.40 -21.12
CA GLU A 233 10.70 4.08 -22.41
C GLU A 233 12.19 4.37 -22.65
N ARG A 234 12.99 4.59 -21.60
CA ARG A 234 14.42 4.88 -21.73
C ARG A 234 15.32 3.65 -21.75
N THR A 235 14.87 2.51 -21.24
CA THR A 235 15.70 1.31 -21.08
C THR A 235 15.24 0.13 -21.92
N LEU A 236 13.93 -0.12 -21.93
CA LEU A 236 13.29 -1.30 -22.47
C LEU A 236 12.02 -0.89 -23.23
N GLU A 237 12.17 -0.09 -24.29
CA GLU A 237 11.06 0.47 -25.06
C GLU A 237 9.98 -0.58 -25.38
N SER A 238 10.39 -1.79 -25.79
CA SER A 238 9.48 -2.91 -26.12
C SER A 238 8.73 -3.51 -24.91
N PHE A 239 9.25 -3.36 -23.69
CA PHE A 239 8.64 -3.88 -22.46
C PHE A 239 7.86 -2.83 -21.66
N THR A 240 7.89 -1.56 -22.07
CA THR A 240 7.06 -0.49 -21.48
C THR A 240 5.59 -0.89 -21.25
N PRO A 241 4.86 -1.48 -22.22
CA PRO A 241 3.48 -1.90 -21.98
C PRO A 241 3.36 -3.02 -20.94
N VAL A 242 4.38 -3.89 -20.83
CA VAL A 242 4.41 -4.95 -19.82
C VAL A 242 4.58 -4.35 -18.42
N ILE A 243 5.48 -3.37 -18.28
CA ILE A 243 5.71 -2.66 -17.00
C ILE A 243 4.42 -1.97 -16.55
N GLN A 244 3.72 -1.29 -17.45
CA GLN A 244 2.44 -0.63 -17.16
C GLN A 244 1.37 -1.60 -16.65
N VAL A 245 1.19 -2.73 -17.35
CA VAL A 245 0.24 -3.76 -16.94
C VAL A 245 0.63 -4.33 -15.58
N LEU A 246 1.90 -4.66 -15.35
CA LEU A 246 2.35 -5.21 -14.07
C LEU A 246 2.17 -4.21 -12.91
N VAL A 247 2.46 -2.93 -13.13
CA VAL A 247 2.24 -1.88 -12.12
C VAL A 247 0.74 -1.70 -11.84
N SER A 248 -0.12 -1.72 -12.85
CA SER A 248 -1.57 -1.65 -12.65
C SER A 248 -2.10 -2.86 -11.85
N LEU A 249 -1.64 -4.08 -12.16
CA LEU A 249 -2.01 -5.29 -11.41
C LEU A 249 -1.52 -5.23 -9.96
N SER A 250 -0.34 -4.64 -9.72
CA SER A 250 0.17 -4.37 -8.38
C SER A 250 -0.75 -3.43 -7.58
N CYS A 251 -1.30 -2.38 -8.20
CA CYS A 251 -2.29 -1.50 -7.58
C CYS A 251 -3.58 -2.26 -7.19
N LEU A 252 -4.11 -3.12 -8.07
CA LEU A 252 -5.26 -3.97 -7.73
C LEU A 252 -4.96 -4.91 -6.55
N GLY A 253 -3.75 -5.46 -6.48
CA GLY A 253 -3.32 -6.30 -5.36
C GLY A 253 -3.24 -5.53 -4.04
N ALA A 254 -2.84 -4.26 -4.07
CA ALA A 254 -2.84 -3.42 -2.89
C ALA A 254 -4.27 -3.14 -2.38
N ILE A 255 -5.21 -2.82 -3.27
CA ILE A 255 -6.63 -2.60 -2.92
C ILE A 255 -7.25 -3.90 -2.37
N THR A 256 -6.97 -5.03 -3.02
CA THR A 256 -7.45 -6.36 -2.60
C THR A 256 -6.99 -6.70 -1.18
N GLY A 257 -5.69 -6.53 -0.88
CA GLY A 257 -5.14 -6.75 0.45
C GLY A 257 -5.70 -5.78 1.51
N GLY A 258 -5.91 -4.51 1.14
CA GLY A 258 -6.50 -3.50 2.01
C GLY A 258 -7.94 -3.86 2.43
N LEU A 259 -8.79 -4.23 1.47
CA LEU A 259 -10.17 -4.64 1.71
C LEU A 259 -10.25 -5.87 2.63
N PHE A 260 -9.35 -6.83 2.42
CA PHE A 260 -9.25 -8.02 3.27
C PHE A 260 -9.02 -7.67 4.74
N ALA A 261 -8.08 -6.75 5.04
CA ALA A 261 -7.79 -6.34 6.41
C ALA A 261 -8.95 -5.56 7.06
N VAL A 262 -9.57 -4.64 6.33
CA VAL A 262 -10.60 -3.76 6.88
C VAL A 262 -11.89 -4.50 7.20
N SER A 263 -12.24 -5.50 6.40
CA SER A 263 -13.41 -6.35 6.68
C SER A 263 -13.37 -6.99 8.08
N ARG A 264 -12.17 -7.33 8.60
CA ARG A 264 -11.99 -7.83 9.98
C ARG A 264 -12.20 -6.75 11.02
N VAL A 265 -11.75 -5.53 10.77
CA VAL A 265 -11.95 -4.40 11.69
C VAL A 265 -13.44 -4.16 11.91
N PHE A 266 -14.23 -4.13 10.84
CA PHE A 266 -15.69 -3.98 10.94
C PHE A 266 -16.35 -5.11 11.72
N PHE A 267 -15.92 -6.34 11.46
CA PHE A 267 -16.43 -7.52 12.16
C PHE A 267 -16.17 -7.44 13.67
N VAL A 268 -14.95 -7.08 14.07
CA VAL A 268 -14.57 -6.93 15.49
C VAL A 268 -15.28 -5.74 16.14
N ALA A 269 -15.31 -4.57 15.48
CA ALA A 269 -15.96 -3.38 16.01
C ALA A 269 -17.47 -3.60 16.26
N SER A 270 -18.12 -4.37 15.39
CA SER A 270 -19.53 -4.72 15.53
C SER A 270 -19.77 -5.70 16.68
N ARG A 271 -18.85 -6.65 16.92
CA ARG A 271 -18.89 -7.53 18.11
C ARG A 271 -18.73 -6.76 19.42
N GLU A 272 -17.98 -5.66 19.41
CA GLU A 272 -17.77 -4.78 20.57
C GLU A 272 -18.87 -3.70 20.72
N ASN A 273 -19.98 -3.82 19.98
CA ASN A 273 -21.12 -2.88 19.98
C ASN A 273 -20.77 -1.43 19.62
N GLN A 274 -19.63 -1.19 18.99
CA GLN A 274 -19.21 0.14 18.51
C GLN A 274 -19.64 0.40 17.07
N TRP A 275 -20.19 -0.61 16.40
CA TRP A 275 -20.65 -0.53 15.02
C TRP A 275 -21.92 -1.38 14.83
N PRO A 276 -22.84 -1.02 13.91
CA PRO A 276 -24.11 -1.74 13.75
C PRO A 276 -23.92 -3.24 13.51
N THR A 277 -24.76 -4.06 14.13
CA THR A 277 -24.68 -5.54 14.10
C THR A 277 -24.77 -6.11 12.68
N LEU A 278 -25.37 -5.40 11.74
CA LEU A 278 -25.42 -5.75 10.32
C LEU A 278 -24.04 -6.07 9.73
N PHE A 279 -22.99 -5.36 10.15
CA PHE A 279 -21.64 -5.51 9.60
C PHE A 279 -20.83 -6.67 10.21
N SER A 280 -21.34 -7.29 11.28
CA SER A 280 -20.82 -8.57 11.78
C SER A 280 -21.40 -9.79 11.04
N MET A 281 -22.37 -9.59 10.14
CA MET A 281 -23.02 -10.70 9.45
C MET A 281 -22.09 -11.31 8.38
N ILE A 282 -22.01 -12.64 8.38
CA ILE A 282 -21.24 -13.42 7.43
C ILE A 282 -22.21 -14.12 6.46
N HIS A 283 -21.90 -14.08 5.16
CA HIS A 283 -22.71 -14.76 4.15
C HIS A 283 -22.69 -16.28 4.33
N ILE A 284 -23.87 -16.92 4.41
CA ILE A 284 -24.03 -18.35 4.76
C ILE A 284 -23.27 -19.29 3.83
N ARG A 285 -23.24 -19.01 2.51
CA ARG A 285 -22.60 -19.91 1.51
C ARG A 285 -21.15 -19.56 1.19
N HIS A 286 -20.76 -18.29 1.37
CA HIS A 286 -19.47 -17.78 0.89
C HIS A 286 -18.51 -17.45 2.03
N HIS A 287 -19.02 -17.42 3.28
CA HIS A 287 -18.27 -17.07 4.48
C HIS A 287 -17.56 -15.72 4.37
N THR A 288 -18.17 -14.76 3.67
CA THR A 288 -17.65 -13.41 3.43
C THR A 288 -18.49 -12.34 4.16
N PRO A 289 -17.88 -11.29 4.73
CA PRO A 289 -18.59 -10.18 5.39
C PRO A 289 -19.13 -9.17 4.35
N LEU A 290 -20.17 -9.59 3.61
CA LEU A 290 -20.72 -8.84 2.47
C LEU A 290 -21.14 -7.39 2.80
N PRO A 291 -21.85 -7.10 3.91
CA PRO A 291 -22.28 -5.73 4.22
C PRO A 291 -21.10 -4.77 4.46
N ALA A 292 -20.02 -5.26 5.08
CA ALA A 292 -18.82 -4.47 5.36
C ALA A 292 -18.08 -4.09 4.06
N VAL A 293 -18.00 -5.03 3.13
CA VAL A 293 -17.38 -4.82 1.81
C VAL A 293 -18.22 -3.84 0.95
N LEU A 294 -19.55 -3.93 1.01
CA LEU A 294 -20.44 -3.02 0.27
C LEU A 294 -20.41 -1.57 0.80
N LEU A 295 -20.25 -1.38 2.12
CA LEU A 295 -20.08 -0.05 2.70
C LEU A 295 -18.87 0.66 2.08
N MET A 296 -17.75 -0.06 1.90
CA MET A 296 -16.53 0.52 1.35
C MET A 296 -16.72 0.98 -0.10
N VAL A 297 -17.49 0.25 -0.91
CA VAL A 297 -17.86 0.70 -2.27
C VAL A 297 -18.60 2.03 -2.21
N SER A 298 -19.58 2.14 -1.31
CA SER A 298 -20.41 3.33 -1.20
C SER A 298 -19.64 4.56 -0.73
N THR A 299 -18.70 4.38 0.21
CA THR A 299 -17.81 5.45 0.65
C THR A 299 -16.85 5.84 -0.48
N ASP A 300 -16.18 4.87 -1.09
CA ASP A 300 -15.18 5.13 -2.14
C ASP A 300 -15.81 5.85 -3.34
N HIS A 301 -16.99 5.42 -3.79
CA HIS A 301 -17.78 6.09 -4.84
C HIS A 301 -18.23 7.51 -4.47
N SER A 302 -18.33 7.84 -3.19
CA SER A 302 -18.69 9.19 -2.73
C SER A 302 -17.49 10.14 -2.66
N TYR A 303 -16.26 9.62 -2.55
CA TYR A 303 -15.02 10.41 -2.56
C TYR A 303 -14.45 10.65 -3.96
N PHE A 304 -14.63 9.73 -4.91
CA PHE A 304 -14.23 9.95 -6.32
C PHE A 304 -14.84 11.22 -6.98
N PRO A 305 -16.08 11.65 -6.63
CA PRO A 305 -16.64 12.93 -7.03
C PRO A 305 -16.00 14.14 -6.33
N ALA A 306 -15.52 14.03 -5.09
CA ALA A 306 -14.95 15.17 -4.36
C ALA A 306 -13.62 15.65 -4.98
N GLU A 307 -12.82 14.72 -5.49
CA GLU A 307 -11.63 15.02 -6.32
C GLU A 307 -11.99 15.45 -7.77
N LEU A 308 -13.28 15.68 -8.12
CA LEU A 308 -13.63 16.44 -9.34
C LEU A 308 -13.39 17.95 -9.16
N ALA A 309 -13.25 18.43 -7.92
CA ALA A 309 -13.12 19.85 -7.62
C ALA A 309 -11.65 20.32 -7.45
N THR A 310 -10.69 19.41 -7.37
CA THR A 310 -9.29 19.72 -7.01
C THR A 310 -8.24 19.22 -7.99
N VAL A 311 -8.65 18.76 -9.19
CA VAL A 311 -7.75 18.45 -10.32
C VAL A 311 -8.07 19.36 -11.48
#